data_AF-A0A3M1CPG5-F1
#
_entry.id   AF-A0A3M1CPG5-F1
#
_cell.length_a   1.000
_cell.length_b   1.000
_cell.length_c   1.000
_cell.angle_alpha   90.00
_cell.angle_beta   90.00
_cell.angle_gamma   90.00
#
_symmetry.space_group_name_H-M   'P 1'
#
loop_
_entity.id
_entity.type
_entity.pdbx_description
1 polymer ?
#
loop_
_entity_poly.entity_id
_entity_poly.type
_entity_poly.pdbx_seq_one_letter_code
_entity_poly.pdbx_strand_id
1 'polypeptide(L)'
;MAERDTDVLLPRGEDCPSETTLDLFHLGELEPARRSVVEDHVSSCPSCGRRLLLRQKGFAAFDEVDPKRLLERIQKAAEPVTHSPSWPWRRWLPAFGAAAAAAATLLLILLAPRYTDKGAIRTKGGFDLQVYR
;
A
#
# COMPACT_ATOMS: atom_id res chain seq x y z
N MET A 1 -26.79 19.99 8.81
CA MET A 1 -25.35 19.98 9.12
C MET A 1 -25.18 19.06 10.31
N ALA A 2 -24.76 17.82 10.10
CA ALA A 2 -24.56 16.85 11.17
C ALA A 2 -23.27 17.21 11.92
N GLU A 3 -23.42 17.55 13.19
CA GLU A 3 -22.34 17.66 14.16
C GLU A 3 -21.57 16.34 14.14
N ARG A 4 -20.30 16.37 13.73
CA ARG A 4 -19.48 15.15 13.76
C ARG A 4 -19.22 14.86 15.23
N ASP A 5 -19.89 13.83 15.72
CA ASP A 5 -19.66 13.18 17.01
C ASP A 5 -18.25 12.57 17.01
N THR A 6 -17.23 13.42 17.13
CA THR A 6 -15.83 13.04 17.30
C THR A 6 -15.55 12.62 18.75
N ASP A 7 -16.57 12.52 19.60
CA ASP A 7 -16.46 12.38 21.05
C ASP A 7 -16.49 10.91 21.53
N VAL A 8 -16.54 9.95 20.61
CA VAL A 8 -16.55 8.51 20.96
C VAL A 8 -15.20 7.84 20.66
N LEU A 9 -14.10 8.50 20.97
CA LEU A 9 -12.84 7.79 21.21
C LEU A 9 -12.86 7.31 22.66
N LEU A 10 -13.22 6.05 22.89
CA LEU A 10 -13.19 5.46 24.23
C LEU A 10 -11.78 5.63 24.81
N PRO A 11 -11.61 6.33 25.94
CA PRO A 11 -10.29 6.64 26.47
C PRO A 11 -9.55 5.37 26.86
N ARG A 12 -8.27 5.32 26.49
CA ARG A 12 -7.33 4.25 26.86
C ARG A 12 -6.64 4.64 28.18
N GLY A 13 -6.78 3.83 29.22
CA GLY A 13 -5.97 3.95 30.44
C GLY A 13 -4.54 3.46 30.22
N GLU A 14 -3.60 3.82 31.09
CA GLU A 14 -2.18 3.46 30.93
C GLU A 14 -1.97 1.93 30.86
N ASP A 15 -2.69 1.19 31.69
CA ASP A 15 -2.65 -0.28 31.77
C ASP A 15 -3.49 -1.00 30.69
N CYS A 16 -4.20 -0.26 29.85
CA CYS A 16 -5.01 -0.87 28.79
C CYS A 16 -4.14 -1.37 27.62
N PRO A 17 -4.51 -2.47 26.94
CA PRO A 17 -3.83 -2.89 25.72
C PRO A 17 -3.95 -1.82 24.61
N SER A 18 -2.97 -1.82 23.71
CA SER A 18 -2.97 -0.92 22.54
C SER A 18 -4.08 -1.31 21.57
N GLU A 19 -4.46 -0.38 20.68
CA GLU A 19 -5.45 -0.66 19.64
C GLU A 19 -5.01 -1.86 18.78
N THR A 20 -3.74 -1.89 18.36
CA THR A 20 -3.16 -3.00 17.58
C THR A 20 -3.25 -4.33 18.33
N THR A 21 -2.99 -4.35 19.65
CA THR A 21 -3.11 -5.59 20.44
C THR A 21 -4.57 -6.06 20.54
N LEU A 22 -5.53 -5.16 20.71
CA LEU A 22 -6.95 -5.53 20.68
C LEU A 22 -7.43 -5.98 19.30
N ASP A 23 -6.89 -5.41 18.23
CA ASP A 23 -7.19 -5.83 16.85
C ASP A 23 -6.67 -7.25 16.61
N LEU A 24 -5.41 -7.53 16.95
CA LEU A 24 -4.84 -8.88 16.85
C LEU A 24 -5.59 -9.89 17.73
N PHE A 25 -6.02 -9.48 18.93
CA PHE A 25 -6.85 -10.31 19.80
C PHE A 25 -8.18 -10.67 19.13
N HIS A 26 -8.85 -9.66 18.58
CA HIS A 26 -10.14 -9.78 17.89
C HIS A 26 -10.03 -10.66 16.64
N LEU A 27 -8.96 -10.53 15.87
CA LEU A 27 -8.67 -11.33 14.67
C LEU A 27 -8.23 -12.76 14.99
N GLY A 28 -7.90 -13.07 16.25
CA GLY A 28 -7.40 -14.39 16.62
C GLY A 28 -5.92 -14.61 16.34
N GLU A 29 -5.17 -13.54 16.09
CA GLU A 29 -3.76 -13.57 15.64
C GLU A 29 -2.74 -13.39 16.78
N LEU A 30 -3.20 -13.26 18.03
CA LEU A 30 -2.29 -13.23 19.18
C LEU A 30 -1.81 -14.63 19.57
N GLU A 31 -0.51 -14.73 19.87
CA GLU A 31 0.10 -15.88 20.51
C GLU A 31 -0.64 -16.29 21.80
N PRO A 32 -0.78 -17.61 22.10
CA PRO A 32 -1.61 -18.09 23.21
C PRO A 32 -1.31 -17.43 24.56
N ALA A 33 -0.03 -17.23 24.88
CA ALA A 33 0.39 -16.61 26.15
C ALA A 33 0.02 -15.12 26.26
N ARG A 34 0.00 -14.38 25.14
CA ARG A 34 -0.46 -12.98 25.13
C ARG A 34 -1.97 -12.90 25.10
N ARG A 35 -2.62 -13.86 24.43
CA ARG A 35 -4.07 -13.95 24.34
C ARG A 35 -4.71 -14.08 25.72
N SER A 36 -4.21 -14.96 26.58
CA SER A 36 -4.74 -15.13 27.95
C SER A 36 -4.64 -13.84 28.77
N VAL A 37 -3.51 -13.13 28.70
CA VAL A 37 -3.33 -11.85 29.42
C VAL A 37 -4.34 -10.80 28.95
N VAL A 38 -4.56 -10.69 27.64
CA VAL A 38 -5.54 -9.74 27.09
C VAL A 38 -6.98 -10.16 27.44
N GLU A 39 -7.27 -11.46 27.43
CA GLU A 39 -8.57 -12.01 27.82
C GLU A 39 -8.90 -11.70 29.29
N ASP A 40 -7.96 -11.94 30.19
CA ASP A 40 -8.07 -11.59 31.61
C ASP A 40 -8.32 -10.08 31.80
N HIS A 41 -7.56 -9.23 31.09
CA HIS A 41 -7.75 -7.79 31.14
C HIS A 41 -9.13 -7.36 30.62
N VAL A 42 -9.56 -7.88 29.48
CA VAL A 42 -10.85 -7.53 28.87
C VAL A 42 -12.01 -7.99 29.76
N SER A 43 -11.87 -9.12 30.46
CA SER A 43 -12.87 -9.62 31.41
C SER A 43 -13.06 -8.71 32.64
N SER A 44 -12.01 -7.98 33.02
CA SER A 44 -11.98 -7.12 34.22
C SER A 44 -12.10 -5.62 33.92
N CYS A 45 -11.84 -5.18 32.67
CA CYS A 45 -11.88 -3.78 32.26
C CYS A 45 -13.10 -3.45 31.37
N PRO A 46 -14.09 -2.69 31.88
CA PRO A 46 -15.27 -2.31 31.10
C PRO A 46 -14.97 -1.42 29.87
N SER A 47 -13.90 -0.63 29.91
CA SER A 47 -13.48 0.19 28.75
C SER A 47 -13.02 -0.70 27.60
N CYS A 48 -12.16 -1.69 27.89
CA CYS A 48 -11.66 -2.63 26.90
C CYS A 48 -12.76 -3.57 26.37
N GLY A 49 -13.70 -3.99 27.23
CA GLY A 49 -14.89 -4.72 26.79
C GLY A 49 -15.73 -3.94 25.76
N ARG A 50 -15.97 -2.64 26.01
CA ARG A 50 -16.67 -1.78 25.04
C ARG A 50 -15.88 -1.58 23.74
N ARG A 51 -14.56 -1.36 23.83
CA ARG A 51 -13.66 -1.26 22.66
C ARG A 51 -13.67 -2.54 21.82
N LEU A 52 -13.83 -3.72 22.43
CA LEU A 52 -13.94 -4.99 21.73
C LEU A 52 -15.32 -5.18 21.07
N LEU A 53 -16.41 -4.78 21.74
CA LEU A 53 -17.75 -4.84 21.15
C LEU A 53 -17.87 -3.96 19.90
N LEU A 54 -17.25 -2.78 19.88
CA LEU A 54 -17.21 -1.93 18.69
C LEU A 54 -16.52 -2.63 17.50
N ARG A 55 -15.43 -3.36 17.76
CA ARG A 55 -14.73 -4.15 16.73
C ARG A 55 -15.60 -5.27 16.20
N GLN A 56 -16.30 -5.99 17.09
CA GLN A 56 -17.22 -7.07 16.71
C GLN A 56 -18.38 -6.57 15.85
N LYS A 57 -18.89 -5.35 16.09
CA LYS A 57 -19.91 -4.74 15.23
C LYS A 57 -19.37 -4.46 13.83
N GLY A 58 -18.10 -4.08 13.69
CA GLY A 58 -17.47 -3.79 12.40
C GLY A 58 -18.30 -2.83 11.56
N PHE A 59 -18.54 -3.17 10.29
CA PHE A 59 -19.38 -2.37 9.40
C PHE A 59 -20.88 -2.41 9.74
N ALA A 60 -21.35 -3.39 10.53
CA ALA A 60 -22.75 -3.44 10.96
C ALA A 60 -23.13 -2.32 11.95
N ALA A 61 -22.15 -1.54 12.43
CA ALA A 61 -22.42 -0.31 13.17
C ALA A 61 -22.97 0.83 12.29
N PHE A 62 -22.89 0.71 10.96
CA PHE A 62 -23.27 1.76 10.02
C PHE A 62 -24.32 1.24 9.03
N ASP A 63 -25.59 1.59 9.25
CA ASP A 63 -26.72 1.14 8.42
C ASP A 63 -26.58 1.55 6.93
N GLU A 64 -25.87 2.64 6.67
CA GLU A 64 -25.64 3.22 5.35
C GLU A 64 -24.55 2.48 4.55
N VAL A 65 -23.74 1.65 5.21
CA VAL A 65 -22.60 0.96 4.60
C VAL A 65 -23.01 -0.47 4.24
N ASP A 66 -23.10 -0.76 2.94
CA ASP A 66 -23.20 -2.14 2.44
C ASP A 66 -21.80 -2.78 2.41
N PRO A 67 -21.50 -3.74 3.32
CA PRO A 67 -20.16 -4.33 3.42
C PRO A 67 -19.77 -5.10 2.16
N LYS A 68 -20.73 -5.69 1.45
CA LYS A 68 -20.46 -6.48 0.24
C LYS A 68 -19.99 -5.58 -0.89
N ARG A 69 -20.72 -4.48 -1.12
CA ARG A 69 -20.34 -3.47 -2.13
C ARG A 69 -19.00 -2.82 -1.82
N LEU A 70 -18.69 -2.59 -0.55
CA LEU A 70 -17.39 -2.05 -0.16
C LEU A 70 -16.26 -3.04 -0.48
N LEU A 71 -16.43 -4.31 -0.12
CA LEU A 71 -15.45 -5.36 -0.41
C LEU A 71 -15.23 -5.55 -1.92
N GLU A 72 -16.30 -5.57 -2.72
CA GLU A 72 -16.21 -5.66 -4.17
C GLU A 72 -15.40 -4.51 -4.77
N ARG A 73 -15.58 -3.29 -4.28
CA ARG A 73 -14.80 -2.12 -4.72
C ARG A 73 -13.33 -2.24 -4.35
N ILE A 74 -13.03 -2.72 -3.15
CA ILE A 74 -11.64 -2.93 -2.69
C ILE A 74 -10.96 -4.00 -3.57
N GLN A 75 -11.64 -5.12 -3.82
CA GLN A 75 -11.12 -6.18 -4.69
C GLN A 75 -10.85 -5.67 -6.10
N LYS A 76 -11.81 -4.97 -6.70
CA LYS A 76 -11.66 -4.36 -8.02
C LYS A 76 -10.53 -3.33 -8.08
N ALA A 77 -10.33 -2.56 -7.01
CA ALA A 77 -9.23 -1.59 -6.93
C ALA A 77 -7.86 -2.26 -6.72
N ALA A 78 -7.83 -3.44 -6.10
CA ALA A 78 -6.62 -4.23 -5.90
C ALA A 78 -6.19 -4.99 -7.17
N GLU A 79 -7.08 -5.15 -8.16
CA GLU A 79 -6.72 -5.72 -9.45
C GLU A 79 -5.65 -4.84 -10.11
N PRO A 80 -4.50 -5.41 -10.53
CA PRO A 80 -3.45 -4.65 -11.17
C PRO A 80 -4.01 -4.06 -12.47
N VAL A 81 -3.98 -2.72 -12.57
CA VAL A 81 -4.36 -2.02 -13.79
C VAL A 81 -3.35 -2.42 -14.87
N THR A 82 -3.73 -3.40 -15.70
CA THR A 82 -2.97 -3.74 -16.88
C THR A 82 -3.18 -2.63 -17.90
N HIS A 83 -2.36 -1.59 -17.81
CA HIS A 83 -2.21 -0.64 -18.89
C HIS A 83 -1.55 -1.38 -20.06
N SER A 84 -2.37 -2.06 -20.87
CA SER A 84 -1.95 -2.50 -22.19
C SER A 84 -1.89 -1.25 -23.06
N PRO A 85 -0.69 -0.79 -23.51
CA PRO A 85 -0.61 0.32 -24.44
C PRO A 85 -1.13 -0.18 -25.79
N SER A 86 -2.43 0.02 -26.04
CA SER A 86 -3.08 -0.25 -27.32
C SER A 86 -2.69 0.82 -28.34
N TRP A 87 -1.40 0.94 -28.66
CA TRP A 87 -0.95 1.94 -29.63
C TRP A 87 -0.63 1.25 -30.97
N PRO A 88 -1.52 1.33 -31.98
CA PRO A 88 -1.40 0.56 -33.23
C PRO A 88 -0.19 0.92 -34.11
N TRP A 89 0.37 2.12 -33.95
CA TRP A 89 1.62 2.54 -34.62
C TRP A 89 2.85 1.70 -34.18
N ARG A 90 2.78 1.00 -33.03
CA ARG A 90 3.90 0.25 -32.43
C ARG A 90 4.30 -0.96 -33.29
N ARG A 91 3.42 -1.39 -34.20
CA ARG A 91 3.69 -2.37 -35.25
C ARG A 91 4.69 -1.89 -36.31
N TRP A 92 4.89 -0.59 -36.45
CA TRP A 92 5.75 0.02 -37.47
C TRP A 92 7.14 0.42 -36.92
N LEU A 93 7.30 0.44 -35.59
CA LEU A 93 8.57 0.72 -34.92
C LEU A 93 9.75 -0.17 -35.33
N PRO A 94 9.62 -1.49 -35.61
CA PRO A 94 10.80 -2.26 -36.02
C PRO A 94 11.37 -1.80 -37.37
N ALA A 95 10.51 -1.32 -38.28
CA ALA A 95 10.94 -0.82 -39.58
C ALA A 95 11.66 0.54 -39.47
N PHE A 96 11.14 1.46 -38.65
CA PHE A 96 11.80 2.74 -38.39
C PHE A 96 13.06 2.61 -37.53
N GLY A 97 13.08 1.67 -36.57
CA GLY A 97 14.23 1.42 -35.70
C GLY A 97 15.45 0.91 -36.47
N ALA A 98 15.25 0.00 -37.44
CA ALA A 98 16.35 -0.51 -38.27
C ALA A 98 16.98 0.58 -39.14
N ALA A 99 16.17 1.43 -39.76
CA ALA A 99 16.66 2.53 -40.59
C ALA A 99 17.39 3.62 -39.77
N ALA A 100 16.85 3.98 -38.60
CA ALA A 100 17.49 4.94 -37.71
C ALA A 100 18.81 4.41 -37.12
N ALA A 101 18.87 3.12 -36.76
CA ALA A 101 20.08 2.50 -36.24
C ALA A 101 21.21 2.48 -37.29
N ALA A 102 20.90 2.15 -38.55
CA ALA A 102 21.89 2.15 -39.64
C ALA A 102 22.41 3.55 -39.97
N ALA A 103 21.53 4.55 -39.98
CA ALA A 103 21.94 5.95 -40.21
C ALA A 103 22.78 6.48 -39.04
N ALA A 104 22.40 6.16 -37.80
CA ALA A 104 23.13 6.57 -36.61
C ALA A 104 24.51 5.89 -36.49
N THR A 105 24.64 4.61 -36.83
CA THR A 105 25.95 3.93 -36.86
C THR A 105 26.85 4.51 -37.95
N LEU A 106 26.32 4.77 -39.15
CA LEU A 106 27.10 5.40 -40.21
C LEU A 106 27.57 6.81 -39.80
N LEU A 107 26.68 7.59 -39.18
CA LEU A 107 27.00 8.93 -38.68
C LEU A 107 28.01 8.88 -37.52
N LEU A 108 27.87 7.93 -36.59
CA LEU A 108 28.82 7.74 -35.49
C LEU A 108 30.21 7.31 -36.00
N ILE A 109 30.28 6.44 -37.01
CA ILE A 109 31.57 6.05 -37.61
C ILE A 109 32.24 7.24 -38.30
N LEU A 110 31.45 8.11 -38.94
CA LEU A 110 31.97 9.29 -39.65
C LEU A 110 32.32 10.45 -38.72
N LEU A 111 31.59 10.62 -37.61
CA LEU A 111 31.77 11.75 -36.69
C LEU A 111 32.49 11.37 -35.39
N ALA A 112 32.82 10.10 -35.14
CA ALA A 112 33.44 9.65 -33.89
C ALA A 112 34.71 10.47 -33.58
N PRO A 113 34.65 11.37 -32.59
CA PRO A 113 35.84 11.98 -32.05
C PRO A 113 36.63 10.87 -31.35
N ARG A 114 37.96 10.86 -31.47
CA ARG A 114 38.82 10.03 -30.62
C ARG A 114 38.71 10.54 -29.18
N TYR A 115 37.69 10.08 -28.46
CA TYR A 115 37.34 10.62 -27.15
C TYR A 115 38.09 9.86 -26.06
N THR A 116 39.04 10.58 -25.48
CA THR A 116 39.72 10.23 -24.24
C THR A 116 38.79 10.41 -23.06
N ASP A 117 38.91 9.48 -22.12
CA ASP A 117 38.28 9.38 -20.81
C ASP A 117 38.11 10.72 -20.07
N LYS A 118 36.89 10.97 -19.57
CA LYS A 118 36.59 11.51 -18.23
C LYS A 118 35.09 11.71 -17.99
N GLY A 119 34.62 11.19 -16.86
CA GLY A 119 33.51 11.77 -16.11
C GLY A 119 32.21 10.96 -16.14
N ALA A 120 32.12 9.96 -15.26
CA ALA A 120 30.88 9.26 -14.95
C ALA A 120 29.79 10.26 -14.54
N ILE A 121 28.76 10.40 -15.37
CA ILE A 121 27.58 11.20 -15.05
C ILE A 121 26.74 10.41 -14.05
N ARG A 122 26.73 10.88 -12.80
CA ARG A 122 25.84 10.38 -11.74
C ARG A 122 24.41 10.85 -12.03
N THR A 123 23.54 9.97 -12.50
CA THR A 123 22.12 10.25 -12.63
C THR A 123 21.45 10.18 -11.25
N LYS A 124 20.84 11.29 -10.84
CA LYS A 124 20.04 11.36 -9.61
C LYS A 124 18.65 10.78 -9.92
N GLY A 125 18.41 9.54 -9.55
CA GLY A 125 17.10 8.89 -9.73
C GLY A 125 17.09 7.36 -9.79
N GLY A 126 18.06 6.68 -9.19
CA GLY A 126 18.04 5.21 -9.12
C GLY A 126 16.91 4.71 -8.22
N PHE A 127 16.29 3.58 -8.59
CA PHE A 127 15.28 2.86 -7.81
C PHE A 127 15.86 2.15 -6.57
N ASP A 128 16.82 2.77 -5.89
CA ASP A 128 17.36 2.23 -4.65
C ASP A 128 16.47 2.66 -3.48
N LEU A 129 15.72 1.71 -2.94
CA LEU A 129 14.81 1.91 -1.81
C LEU A 129 15.57 1.49 -0.54
N GLN A 130 16.23 2.44 0.11
CA GLN A 130 16.88 2.17 1.39
C GLN A 130 15.85 2.14 2.51
N VAL A 131 15.60 0.95 3.06
CA VAL A 131 14.85 0.77 4.30
C VAL A 131 15.81 0.99 5.47
N TYR A 132 15.60 2.06 6.22
CA TYR A 132 16.31 2.30 7.47
C TYR A 132 15.80 1.31 8.53
N ARG A 133 16.73 0.58 9.15
CA ARG A 133 16.50 -0.25 10.34
C ARG A 133 16.86 0.52 11.60
#